data_AF-A0A4R9BZK7-F1
#
_entry.id   AF-A0A4R9BZK7-F1
#
_cell.length_a   1.000
_cell.length_b   1.000
_cell.length_c   1.000
_cell.angle_alpha   90.00
_cell.angle_beta   90.00
_cell.angle_gamma   90.00
#
_symmetry.space_group_name_H-M   'P 1'
#
loop_
_entity.id
_entity.type
_entity.pdbx_description
1 polymer ?
#
loop_
_entity_poly.entity_id
_entity_poly.type
_entity_poly.pdbx_seq_one_letter_code
_entity_poly.pdbx_strand_id
1 'polypeptide(L)'
;MDLKLKLKNLRIKYNYSQENIVEVLDISVRQYQRIENGDNKPSLDVLMNLSKIYNSNLINDYLLSNDNSYLYIKKLELELKNIIFNIDIDKLKIFINKIQ
;
A
#
# COMPACT_ATOMS: atom_id res chain seq x y z
N MET A 1 -11.00 -7.53 -6.04
CA MET A 1 -11.80 -6.38 -6.50
C MET A 1 -10.84 -5.42 -7.18
N ASP A 2 -11.14 -5.01 -8.42
CA ASP A 2 -10.27 -4.11 -9.19
C ASP A 2 -10.11 -2.76 -8.45
N LEU A 3 -8.86 -2.31 -8.25
CA LEU A 3 -8.54 -1.11 -7.48
C LEU A 3 -9.26 0.12 -8.04
N LYS A 4 -9.36 0.24 -9.37
CA LYS A 4 -10.01 1.40 -10.00
C LYS A 4 -11.50 1.51 -9.64
N LEU A 5 -12.20 0.38 -9.59
CA LEU A 5 -13.60 0.30 -9.18
C LEU A 5 -13.75 0.63 -7.70
N LYS A 6 -12.82 0.14 -6.87
CA LYS A 6 -12.79 0.45 -5.43
C LYS A 6 -12.62 1.94 -5.17
N LEU A 7 -11.68 2.59 -5.85
CA LEU A 7 -11.42 4.03 -5.71
C LEU A 7 -12.67 4.85 -6.06
N LYS A 8 -13.30 4.56 -7.21
CA LYS A 8 -14.53 5.24 -7.62
C LYS A 8 -15.67 5.05 -6.62
N ASN A 9 -15.87 3.84 -6.12
CA ASN A 9 -16.91 3.54 -5.14
C ASN A 9 -16.66 4.23 -3.80
N LEU A 10 -15.41 4.28 -3.34
CA LEU A 10 -15.06 5.01 -2.12
C LEU A 10 -15.30 6.51 -2.29
N ARG A 11 -14.86 7.09 -3.41
CA ARG A 11 -15.09 8.51 -3.69
C ARG A 11 -16.58 8.87 -3.62
N ILE A 12 -17.43 8.08 -4.28
CA ILE A 12 -18.88 8.28 -4.26
C ILE A 12 -19.46 8.07 -2.86
N LYS A 13 -19.03 7.02 -2.15
CA LYS A 13 -19.47 6.72 -0.77
C LYS A 13 -19.17 7.87 0.20
N TYR A 14 -18.06 8.56 0.00
CA TYR A 14 -17.64 9.71 0.81
C TYR A 14 -18.15 11.06 0.24
N ASN A 15 -19.04 11.05 -0.76
CA ASN A 15 -19.63 12.24 -1.38
C ASN A 15 -18.63 13.23 -1.99
N TYR A 16 -17.50 12.73 -2.50
CA TYR A 16 -16.52 13.57 -3.19
C TYR A 16 -16.73 13.58 -4.71
N SER A 17 -16.60 14.74 -5.34
CA SER A 17 -16.36 14.82 -6.79
C SER A 17 -14.90 14.50 -7.12
N GLN A 18 -14.58 14.34 -8.41
CA GLN A 18 -13.18 14.17 -8.82
C GLN A 18 -12.37 15.45 -8.57
N GLU A 19 -13.01 16.62 -8.66
CA GLU A 19 -12.43 17.93 -8.34
C GLU A 19 -12.11 18.04 -6.85
N ASN A 20 -13.06 17.67 -5.96
CA ASN A 20 -12.83 17.74 -4.52
C ASN A 20 -11.64 16.89 -4.08
N ILE A 21 -11.47 15.70 -4.66
CA ILE A 21 -10.42 14.78 -4.22
C ILE A 21 -9.04 15.26 -4.65
N VAL A 22 -8.91 15.88 -5.81
CA VAL A 22 -7.58 16.30 -6.30
C VAL A 22 -7.05 17.54 -5.61
N GLU A 23 -7.92 18.39 -5.06
CA GLU A 23 -7.52 19.49 -4.17
C GLU A 23 -6.77 18.98 -2.93
N VAL A 24 -7.15 17.81 -2.43
CA VAL A 24 -6.52 17.17 -1.26
C VAL A 24 -5.25 16.40 -1.66
N LEU A 25 -5.25 15.81 -2.86
CA LEU A 25 -4.17 14.95 -3.32
C LEU A 25 -3.02 15.70 -4.00
N ASP A 26 -3.20 16.99 -4.30
CA ASP A 26 -2.25 17.82 -5.05
C ASP A 26 -1.81 17.18 -6.39
N ILE A 27 -2.81 16.73 -7.15
CA ILE A 27 -2.63 16.19 -8.51
C ILE A 27 -3.62 16.85 -9.48
N SER A 28 -3.44 16.66 -10.78
CA SER A 28 -4.42 17.15 -11.73
C SER A 28 -5.70 16.28 -11.75
N VAL A 29 -6.86 16.89 -11.99
CA VAL A 29 -8.13 16.18 -12.24
C VAL A 29 -7.95 15.10 -13.31
N ARG A 30 -7.24 15.42 -14.39
CA ARG A 30 -6.94 14.50 -15.50
C ARG A 30 -6.14 13.29 -15.03
N GLN A 31 -5.17 13.48 -14.15
CA GLN A 31 -4.39 12.38 -13.58
C GLN A 31 -5.29 11.46 -12.75
N TYR A 32 -6.15 12.02 -11.90
CA TYR A 32 -7.08 11.23 -11.09
C TYR A 32 -8.14 10.49 -11.93
N GLN A 33 -8.65 11.12 -12.99
CA GLN A 33 -9.54 10.47 -13.97
C GLN A 33 -8.91 9.23 -14.60
N ARG A 34 -7.65 9.34 -15.04
CA ARG A 34 -6.90 8.20 -15.60
C ARG A 34 -6.69 7.10 -14.56
N ILE A 35 -6.53 7.44 -13.28
CA ILE A 35 -6.46 6.47 -12.18
C ILE A 35 -7.79 5.73 -12.03
N GLU A 36 -8.93 6.44 -11.94
CA GLU A 36 -10.26 5.80 -11.82
C GLU A 36 -10.67 5.00 -13.06
N ASN A 37 -10.15 5.35 -14.24
CA ASN A 37 -10.36 4.59 -15.48
C ASN A 37 -9.43 3.38 -15.61
N GLY A 38 -8.33 3.35 -14.84
CA GLY A 38 -7.29 2.32 -14.95
C GLY A 38 -6.25 2.57 -16.04
N ASP A 39 -6.28 3.73 -16.70
CA ASP A 39 -5.32 4.15 -17.72
C ASP A 39 -3.97 4.57 -17.13
N ASN A 40 -3.92 4.78 -15.81
CA ASN A 40 -2.70 5.13 -15.09
C ASN A 40 -2.71 4.56 -13.68
N LYS A 41 -1.55 4.14 -13.18
CA LYS A 41 -1.41 3.67 -11.80
C LYS A 41 -1.20 4.86 -10.86
N PRO A 42 -1.83 4.88 -9.66
CA PRO A 42 -1.52 5.89 -8.66
C PRO A 42 -0.08 5.71 -8.14
N SER A 43 0.58 6.81 -7.76
CA SER A 43 1.85 6.75 -7.03
C SER A 43 1.63 6.27 -5.59
N LEU A 44 2.72 5.92 -4.91
CA LEU A 44 2.67 5.51 -3.49
C LEU A 44 2.08 6.62 -2.61
N ASP A 45 2.49 7.88 -2.82
CA ASP A 45 2.01 9.03 -2.06
C ASP A 45 0.50 9.25 -2.24
N VAL A 46 0.02 9.15 -3.49
CA VAL A 46 -1.42 9.23 -3.80
C VAL A 46 -2.18 8.09 -3.12
N LEU A 47 -1.68 6.86 -3.18
CA LEU A 47 -2.29 5.70 -2.49
C LEU A 47 -2.34 5.89 -0.98
N MET A 48 -1.27 6.42 -0.39
CA MET A 48 -1.17 6.64 1.05
C MET A 48 -2.13 7.74 1.51
N ASN A 49 -2.27 8.82 0.74
CA ASN A 49 -3.23 9.88 1.04
C ASN A 49 -4.68 9.41 0.86
N LEU A 50 -4.99 8.69 -0.22
CA LEU A 50 -6.31 8.07 -0.41
C LEU A 50 -6.65 7.08 0.71
N SER A 51 -5.66 6.32 1.19
CA SER A 51 -5.86 5.37 2.29
C SER A 51 -6.27 6.08 3.58
N LYS A 52 -5.69 7.26 3.84
CA LYS A 52 -6.07 8.13 4.97
C LYS A 52 -7.46 8.71 4.78
N ILE A 53 -7.77 9.28 3.61
CA ILE A 53 -9.07 9.93 3.32
C ILE A 53 -10.21 8.92 3.49
N TYR A 54 -10.05 7.70 2.97
CA TYR A 54 -11.12 6.70 2.98
C TYR A 54 -11.06 5.72 4.14
N ASN A 55 -10.09 5.88 5.06
CA ASN A 55 -9.81 4.94 6.15
C ASN A 55 -9.80 3.47 5.64
N SER A 56 -9.05 3.22 4.58
CA SER A 56 -9.00 1.92 3.89
C SER A 56 -7.58 1.59 3.46
N ASN A 57 -7.17 0.32 3.56
CA ASN A 57 -5.82 -0.09 3.16
C ASN A 57 -5.73 -0.34 1.65
N LEU A 58 -5.60 0.74 0.88
CA LEU A 58 -5.54 0.69 -0.59
C LEU A 58 -4.20 0.19 -1.12
N ILE A 59 -3.14 0.26 -0.32
CA ILE A 59 -1.83 -0.27 -0.67
C ILE A 59 -1.91 -1.79 -0.83
N ASN A 60 -2.59 -2.48 0.09
CA ASN A 60 -2.79 -3.93 -0.05
C ASN A 60 -3.60 -4.28 -1.30
N ASP A 61 -4.68 -3.56 -1.60
CA ASP A 61 -5.45 -3.80 -2.84
C ASP A 61 -4.60 -3.56 -4.09
N TYR A 62 -3.77 -2.51 -4.09
CA TYR A 62 -2.85 -2.21 -5.19
C TYR A 62 -1.81 -3.30 -5.38
N LEU A 63 -1.22 -3.81 -4.29
CA LEU A 63 -0.26 -4.90 -4.34
C LEU A 63 -0.91 -6.19 -4.84
N LEU A 64 -2.09 -6.53 -4.31
CA LEU A 64 -2.87 -7.70 -4.74
C LEU A 64 -3.26 -7.64 -6.22
N SER A 65 -3.50 -6.45 -6.76
CA SER A 65 -3.79 -6.27 -8.19
C SER A 65 -2.55 -6.40 -9.10
N ASN A 66 -1.35 -6.43 -8.51
CA ASN A 66 -0.10 -6.70 -9.22
C ASN A 66 0.41 -8.09 -8.80
N ASP A 67 -0.14 -9.13 -9.42
CA ASP A 67 0.00 -10.55 -9.06
C ASP A 67 1.44 -11.01 -8.70
N ASN A 68 2.47 -10.40 -9.31
CA ASN A 68 3.87 -10.77 -9.05
C ASN A 68 4.49 -10.12 -7.79
N SER A 69 4.08 -8.89 -7.44
CA SER A 69 4.69 -8.16 -6.32
C SER A 69 4.14 -8.62 -4.97
N TYR A 70 2.84 -8.91 -4.90
CA TYR A 70 2.22 -9.37 -3.65
C TYR A 70 2.73 -10.75 -3.22
N LEU A 71 2.86 -11.69 -4.17
CA LEU A 71 3.38 -13.02 -3.87
C LEU A 71 4.83 -12.95 -3.38
N TYR A 72 5.65 -12.08 -3.97
CA TYR A 72 7.02 -11.83 -3.54
C TYR A 72 7.09 -11.24 -2.12
N ILE A 73 6.26 -10.23 -1.82
CA ILE A 73 6.18 -9.64 -0.47
C ILE A 73 5.72 -10.67 0.56
N LYS A 74 4.70 -11.48 0.24
CA LYS A 74 4.22 -12.57 1.10
C LYS A 74 5.31 -13.59 1.40
N LYS A 75 6.13 -13.92 0.40
CA LYS A 75 7.28 -14.80 0.57
C LYS A 75 8.33 -14.19 1.50
N LEU A 76 8.67 -12.91 1.31
CA LEU A 76 9.59 -12.18 2.19
C LEU A 76 9.06 -12.10 3.63
N GLU A 77 7.77 -11.83 3.83
CA GLU A 77 7.16 -11.83 5.17
C GLU A 77 7.30 -13.18 5.88
N LEU A 78 7.11 -14.29 5.15
CA LEU A 78 7.28 -15.65 5.69
C LEU A 78 8.73 -15.92 6.06
N GLU A 79 9.67 -15.56 5.17
CA GLU A 79 11.11 -15.70 5.41
C GLU A 79 11.54 -14.89 6.65
N LEU A 80 11.08 -13.64 6.78
CA LEU A 80 11.34 -12.79 7.94
C LEU A 80 10.78 -13.39 9.24
N LYS A 81 9.54 -13.89 9.22
CA LYS A 81 8.94 -14.55 10.40
C LYS A 81 9.73 -15.78 10.83
N ASN A 82 10.18 -16.58 9.87
CA ASN A 82 11.01 -17.76 10.15
C ASN A 82 12.37 -17.35 10.73
N ILE A 83 13.00 -16.30 10.20
CA ILE A 83 14.25 -15.77 10.78
C ILE A 83 14.00 -15.33 12.22
N ILE A 84 12.99 -14.49 12.46
CA ILE A 84 12.66 -13.98 13.80
C ILE A 84 12.39 -15.12 14.78
N PHE A 85 11.62 -16.13 14.38
CA PHE A 85 11.30 -17.29 15.22
C PHE A 85 12.52 -18.13 15.58
N ASN A 86 13.49 -18.21 14.67
CA ASN A 86 14.70 -19.02 14.86
C ASN A 86 15.90 -18.20 15.38
N ILE A 87 15.72 -16.90 15.67
CA ILE A 87 16.75 -16.12 16.36
C ILE A 87 16.87 -16.65 17.79
N ASP A 88 17.99 -17.32 18.04
CA ASP A 88 18.45 -17.64 19.38
C ASP A 88 19.00 -16.34 20.01
N ILE A 89 18.10 -15.62 20.69
CA ILE A 89 18.40 -14.35 21.33
C ILE A 89 19.56 -14.48 22.32
N ASP A 90 19.72 -15.64 22.96
CA ASP A 90 20.76 -15.85 23.96
C ASP A 90 22.13 -16.01 23.30
N LYS A 91 22.23 -16.71 22.16
CA LYS A 91 23.47 -16.71 21.35
C LYS A 91 23.81 -15.32 20.81
N LEU A 92 22.81 -14.54 20.39
CA LEU A 92 23.03 -13.19 19.86
C LEU A 92 23.57 -12.25 20.95
N LYS A 93 23.02 -12.31 22.16
CA LYS A 93 23.51 -11.55 23.33
C LYS A 93 24.93 -11.93 23.70
N ILE A 94 25.25 -13.22 23.70
CA ILE A 94 26.63 -13.71 23.93
C ILE A 94 27.59 -13.17 22.88
N PHE A 95 27.16 -13.11 21.60
CA PHE A 95 27.98 -12.59 20.52
C PHE A 95 28.22 -11.08 20.67
N ILE A 96 27.19 -10.29 20.95
CA ILE A 96 27.30 -8.83 21.15
C ILE A 96 28.25 -8.48 22.32
N ASN A 97 28.17 -9.22 23.43
CA ASN A 97 29.03 -9.00 24.58
C ASN A 97 30.51 -9.39 24.35
N LYS A 98 30.82 -10.12 23.26
CA LYS A 98 32.20 -10.49 22.91
C LYS A 98 32.89 -9.47 21.99
N ILE A 99 32.15 -8.51 21.44
CA ILE A 99 32.66 -7.48 20.51
C ILE A 99 32.72 -6.08 21.15
N GLN A 100 32.32 -5.97 22.43
CA GLN A 100 32.56 -4.81 23.30
C GLN A 100 33.75 -5.08 24.20
#